data_AF-A0A7D5N4Z1-F1
#
_entry.id   AF-A0A7D5N4Z1-F1
#
_cell.length_a   1.000
_cell.length_b   1.000
_cell.length_c   1.000
_cell.angle_alpha   90.00
_cell.angle_beta   90.00
_cell.angle_gamma   90.00
#
_symmetry.space_group_name_H-M   'P 1'
#
loop_
_entity.id
_entity.type
_entity.pdbx_description
1 polymer ?
#
loop_
_entity_poly.entity_id
_entity_poly.type
_entity_poly.pdbx_seq_one_letter_code
_entity_poly.pdbx_strand_id
1 'polypeptide(L)'
;MKHVGNIYSWAKAGVMIRETLQTNSKHSMCVLTPGNGFANQWRDQTAGGSDNVDTAGTEPGWVKLERLGNTFTSYFSTDGNNWNLLNTATISMQDTVYAGLANCSHITGTLNDGVFDNIRINGVALAVNQAQQDVVLQVYPNPAGQTLHIRFREPNNSTTVSARILRSDGQPVRETQWKGGQTDYALNVQDVAPGFIFNPERATNAFHPFH
;
A
#
# COMPACT_ATOMS: atom_id res chain seq x y z
N MET A 1 -15.13 0.56 4.42
CA MET A 1 -15.06 -0.54 3.43
C MET A 1 -16.15 -0.26 2.42
N LYS A 2 -15.76 -0.18 1.15
CA LYS A 2 -16.73 -0.06 0.05
C LYS A 2 -17.26 -1.42 -0.39
N HIS A 3 -16.43 -2.46 -0.27
CA HIS A 3 -16.77 -3.81 -0.66
C HIS A 3 -16.02 -4.86 0.19
N VAL A 4 -16.64 -6.00 0.43
CA VAL A 4 -16.06 -7.27 0.88
C VAL A 4 -16.61 -8.40 0.01
N GLY A 5 -15.73 -9.20 -0.55
CA GLY A 5 -16.11 -10.30 -1.43
C GLY A 5 -17.07 -11.28 -0.76
N ASN A 6 -18.20 -11.55 -1.41
CA ASN A 6 -19.18 -12.55 -0.95
C ASN A 6 -18.76 -13.97 -1.35
N ILE A 7 -17.59 -14.38 -0.87
CA ILE A 7 -16.95 -15.67 -1.16
C ILE A 7 -17.20 -16.67 -0.04
N TYR A 8 -17.33 -16.17 1.19
CA TYR A 8 -17.73 -16.93 2.37
C TYR A 8 -18.40 -15.95 3.34
N SER A 9 -19.37 -16.41 4.16
CA SER A 9 -20.09 -15.52 5.08
C SER A 9 -19.15 -14.80 6.06
N TRP A 10 -18.06 -15.46 6.43
CA TRP A 10 -16.97 -14.96 7.26
C TRP A 10 -15.72 -14.51 6.49
N ALA A 11 -15.84 -14.20 5.19
CA ALA A 11 -14.83 -13.34 4.56
C ALA A 11 -14.79 -11.99 5.30
N LYS A 12 -13.62 -11.34 5.34
CA LYS A 12 -13.37 -10.18 6.20
C LYS A 12 -12.62 -9.11 5.43
N ALA A 13 -13.07 -7.88 5.58
CA ALA A 13 -12.32 -6.68 5.24
C ALA A 13 -12.42 -5.68 6.40
N GLY A 14 -11.30 -5.18 6.91
CA GLY A 14 -11.30 -4.20 7.99
C GLY A 14 -9.92 -3.74 8.42
N VAL A 15 -9.78 -3.46 9.72
CA VAL A 15 -8.52 -3.03 10.33
C VAL A 15 -8.11 -3.99 11.43
N MET A 16 -6.80 -4.09 11.67
CA MET A 16 -6.23 -4.93 12.72
C MET A 16 -5.08 -4.21 13.42
N ILE A 17 -4.99 -4.39 14.73
CA ILE A 17 -3.79 -4.17 15.51
C ILE A 17 -3.31 -5.54 16.01
N ARG A 18 -2.04 -5.87 15.76
CA ARG A 18 -1.41 -7.13 16.17
C ARG A 18 -0.02 -6.89 16.75
N GLU A 19 0.35 -7.69 17.74
CA GLU A 19 1.62 -7.51 18.45
C GLU A 19 2.84 -7.85 17.58
N THR A 20 2.74 -8.94 16.82
CA THR A 20 3.83 -9.47 15.98
C THR A 20 3.28 -9.99 14.65
N LEU A 21 4.16 -10.19 13.67
CA LEU A 21 3.78 -10.75 12.36
C LEU A 21 3.60 -12.29 12.35
N GLN A 22 3.88 -12.96 13.47
CA GLN A 22 3.71 -14.42 13.60
C GLN A 22 2.22 -14.81 13.56
N THR A 23 1.90 -15.96 12.98
CA THR A 23 0.51 -16.45 12.79
C THR A 23 -0.26 -16.60 14.10
N ASN A 24 0.44 -16.89 15.19
CA ASN A 24 -0.11 -17.09 16.53
C ASN A 24 -0.16 -15.81 17.39
N SER A 25 0.11 -14.63 16.81
CA SER A 25 0.18 -13.37 17.54
C SER A 25 -1.14 -12.94 18.17
N LYS A 26 -1.04 -12.25 19.32
CA LYS A 26 -2.14 -11.48 19.92
C LYS A 26 -2.59 -10.41 18.93
N HIS A 27 -3.89 -10.23 18.79
CA HIS A 27 -4.46 -9.26 17.86
C HIS A 27 -5.84 -8.82 18.30
N SER A 28 -6.27 -7.67 17.82
CA SER A 28 -7.68 -7.28 17.73
C SER A 28 -7.93 -6.79 16.31
N MET A 29 -9.00 -7.26 15.68
CA MET A 29 -9.43 -6.79 14.37
C MET A 29 -10.89 -6.36 14.43
N CYS A 30 -11.21 -5.25 13.77
CA CYS A 30 -12.57 -4.80 13.55
C CYS A 30 -12.84 -4.84 12.04
N VAL A 31 -13.81 -5.65 11.63
CA VAL A 31 -14.02 -6.04 10.23
C VAL A 31 -15.49 -5.97 9.86
N LEU A 32 -15.75 -5.84 8.56
CA LEU A 32 -17.03 -6.12 7.93
C LEU A 32 -16.94 -7.46 7.21
N THR A 33 -18.03 -8.23 7.27
CA THR A 33 -18.20 -9.52 6.61
C THR A 33 -19.44 -9.49 5.73
N PRO A 34 -19.48 -10.25 4.61
CA PRO A 34 -20.61 -10.23 3.71
C PRO A 34 -21.85 -10.92 4.30
N GLY A 35 -21.67 -11.86 5.25
CA GLY A 35 -22.77 -12.67 5.79
C GLY A 35 -23.07 -12.51 7.28
N ASN A 36 -22.17 -11.92 8.07
CA ASN A 36 -22.32 -11.79 9.52
C ASN A 36 -22.24 -10.33 10.01
N GLY A 37 -22.18 -9.35 9.08
CA GLY A 37 -22.11 -7.94 9.43
C GLY A 37 -20.76 -7.52 10.00
N PHE A 38 -20.79 -6.60 10.97
CA PHE A 38 -19.59 -6.06 11.61
C PHE A 38 -19.14 -6.98 12.74
N ALA A 39 -17.85 -7.26 12.82
CA ALA A 39 -17.28 -8.13 13.83
C ALA A 39 -16.00 -7.56 14.44
N ASN A 40 -15.84 -7.74 15.75
CA ASN A 40 -14.56 -7.68 16.42
C ASN A 40 -14.10 -9.10 16.75
N GLN A 41 -12.94 -9.49 16.23
CA GLN A 41 -12.28 -10.74 16.59
C GLN A 41 -10.94 -10.44 17.23
N TRP A 42 -10.63 -11.10 18.34
CA TRP A 42 -9.40 -10.85 19.06
C TRP A 42 -8.79 -12.12 19.63
N ARG A 43 -7.49 -12.06 19.90
CA ARG A 43 -6.72 -13.07 20.61
C ARG A 43 -5.93 -12.36 21.69
N ASP A 44 -6.20 -12.70 22.95
CA ASP A 44 -5.60 -12.08 24.12
C ASP A 44 -4.28 -12.74 24.56
N GLN A 45 -4.03 -13.99 24.14
CA GLN A 45 -2.84 -14.77 24.45
C GLN A 45 -2.13 -15.27 23.20
N THR A 46 -0.80 -15.24 23.18
CA THR A 46 -0.02 -15.83 22.08
C THR A 46 -0.32 -17.32 21.98
N ALA A 47 -0.64 -17.80 20.77
CA ALA A 47 -1.10 -19.17 20.51
C ALA A 47 -2.41 -19.57 21.22
N GLY A 48 -3.17 -18.61 21.77
CA GLY A 48 -4.52 -18.83 22.28
C GLY A 48 -5.58 -18.89 21.18
N GLY A 49 -6.80 -19.22 21.61
CA GLY A 49 -8.00 -19.11 20.77
C GLY A 49 -8.31 -17.66 20.38
N SER A 50 -9.17 -17.50 19.38
CA SER A 50 -9.73 -16.19 19.04
C SER A 50 -11.18 -16.13 19.50
N ASP A 51 -11.52 -15.04 20.16
CA ASP A 51 -12.89 -14.68 20.53
C ASP A 51 -13.53 -13.80 19.45
N ASN A 52 -14.85 -13.65 19.53
CA ASN A 52 -15.64 -12.91 18.56
C ASN A 52 -16.86 -12.23 19.20
N VAL A 53 -17.11 -10.98 18.81
CA VAL A 53 -18.37 -10.27 19.02
C VAL A 53 -18.77 -9.67 17.67
N ASP A 54 -20.02 -9.87 17.25
CA ASP A 54 -20.54 -9.33 15.99
C ASP A 54 -21.94 -8.74 16.12
N THR A 55 -22.30 -7.94 15.12
CA THR A 55 -23.62 -7.34 14.97
C THR A 55 -23.97 -7.19 13.50
N ALA A 56 -25.27 -7.15 13.21
CA ALA A 56 -25.77 -7.01 11.86
C ALA A 56 -25.24 -5.75 11.18
N GLY A 57 -24.98 -5.85 9.87
CA GLY A 57 -24.44 -4.78 9.07
C GLY A 57 -24.26 -5.21 7.63
N THR A 58 -24.16 -4.24 6.73
CA THR A 58 -23.90 -4.47 5.31
C THR A 58 -22.91 -3.43 4.80
N GLU A 59 -22.37 -3.69 3.61
CA GLU A 59 -21.56 -2.71 2.90
C GLU A 59 -22.43 -1.66 2.17
N PRO A 60 -21.91 -0.44 1.94
CA PRO A 60 -20.67 0.09 2.50
C PRO A 60 -20.78 0.31 4.02
N GLY A 61 -19.68 0.09 4.73
CA GLY A 61 -19.63 0.23 6.18
C GLY A 61 -18.27 0.70 6.66
N TRP A 62 -18.21 1.39 7.79
CA TRP A 62 -16.99 1.92 8.39
C TRP A 62 -16.68 1.18 9.67
N VAL A 63 -15.40 0.89 9.90
CA VAL A 63 -14.90 0.27 11.12
C VAL A 63 -13.79 1.13 11.69
N LYS A 64 -13.63 1.07 13.01
CA LYS A 64 -12.56 1.76 13.74
C LYS A 64 -12.12 0.88 14.88
N LEU A 65 -10.82 0.87 15.14
CA LEU A 65 -10.21 0.18 16.26
C LEU A 65 -9.29 1.16 16.97
N GLU A 66 -9.57 1.40 18.24
CA GLU A 66 -8.80 2.29 19.10
C GLU A 66 -8.05 1.45 20.14
N ARG A 67 -6.79 1.80 20.41
CA ARG A 67 -5.99 1.19 21.48
C ARG A 67 -5.57 2.26 22.48
N LEU A 68 -5.88 2.05 23.75
CA LEU A 68 -5.40 2.86 24.87
C LEU A 68 -4.75 1.93 25.90
N GLY A 69 -3.42 1.92 25.95
CA GLY A 69 -2.66 0.93 26.74
C GLY A 69 -2.97 -0.49 26.28
N ASN A 70 -3.55 -1.31 27.17
CA ASN A 70 -3.98 -2.68 26.89
C ASN A 70 -5.47 -2.79 26.54
N THR A 71 -6.20 -1.68 26.49
CA THR A 71 -7.62 -1.66 26.15
C THR A 71 -7.80 -1.41 24.67
N PHE A 72 -8.54 -2.29 24.00
CA PHE A 72 -8.87 -2.22 22.59
C PHE A 72 -10.37 -2.04 22.43
N THR A 73 -10.77 -0.93 21.80
CA THR A 73 -12.17 -0.59 21.60
C THR A 73 -12.49 -0.58 20.11
N SER A 74 -13.45 -1.42 19.71
CA SER A 74 -13.92 -1.53 18.33
C SER A 74 -15.21 -0.76 18.15
N TYR A 75 -15.32 -0.05 17.03
CA TYR A 75 -16.51 0.69 16.65
C TYR A 75 -16.87 0.41 15.19
N PHE A 76 -18.15 0.57 14.87
CA PHE A 76 -18.65 0.51 13.50
C PHE A 76 -19.57 1.69 13.20
N SER A 77 -19.78 1.98 11.92
CA SER A 77 -20.68 3.03 11.46
C SER A 77 -21.21 2.67 10.07
N THR A 78 -22.45 3.07 9.79
CA THR A 78 -23.11 2.90 8.49
C THR A 78 -23.14 4.20 7.68
N ASP A 79 -22.66 5.31 8.24
CA ASP A 79 -22.64 6.63 7.59
C ASP A 79 -21.27 7.34 7.66
N GLY A 80 -20.29 6.74 8.34
CA GLY A 80 -18.95 7.28 8.55
C GLY A 80 -18.87 8.41 9.59
N ASN A 81 -20.00 8.84 10.16
CA ASN A 81 -20.10 9.99 11.06
C ASN A 81 -20.51 9.56 12.47
N ASN A 82 -21.56 8.74 12.59
CA ASN A 82 -22.07 8.22 13.84
C ASN A 82 -21.44 6.86 14.14
N TRP A 83 -20.64 6.80 15.21
CA TRP A 83 -19.89 5.61 15.60
C TRP A 83 -20.57 4.88 16.75
N ASN A 84 -20.87 3.60 16.54
CA ASN A 84 -21.45 2.71 17.53
C ASN A 84 -20.34 1.83 18.13
N LEU A 85 -20.34 1.68 19.45
CA LEU A 85 -19.46 0.75 20.15
C LEU A 85 -19.84 -0.69 19.76
N LEU A 86 -18.85 -1.47 19.33
CA LEU A 86 -19.01 -2.90 19.08
C LEU A 86 -18.53 -3.74 20.25
N ASN A 87 -17.31 -3.50 20.72
CA ASN A 87 -16.69 -4.28 21.79
C ASN A 87 -15.55 -3.51 22.46
N THR A 88 -15.29 -3.82 23.72
CA THR A 88 -14.08 -3.42 24.45
C THR A 88 -13.40 -4.67 25.00
N ALA A 89 -12.15 -4.93 24.58
CA ALA A 89 -11.36 -6.07 25.01
C ALA A 89 -10.05 -5.62 25.66
N THR A 90 -9.62 -6.33 26.70
CA THR A 90 -8.31 -6.10 27.33
C THR A 90 -7.32 -7.13 26.78
N ILE A 91 -6.30 -6.65 26.07
CA ILE A 91 -5.24 -7.48 25.48
C ILE A 91 -3.90 -6.87 25.88
N SER A 92 -3.15 -7.58 26.70
CA SER A 92 -1.80 -7.13 27.06
C SER A 92 -0.90 -7.25 25.84
N MET A 93 -0.37 -6.13 25.31
CA MET A 93 0.59 -6.13 24.20
C MET A 93 1.78 -5.23 24.51
N GLN A 94 2.89 -5.44 23.80
CA GLN A 94 4.00 -4.49 23.78
C GLN A 94 3.57 -3.07 23.32
N ASP A 95 4.37 -2.06 23.66
CA ASP A 95 4.12 -0.68 23.25
C ASP A 95 4.15 -0.53 21.73
N THR A 96 5.12 -1.19 21.10
CA THR A 96 5.22 -1.28 19.64
C THR A 96 4.35 -2.40 19.11
N VAL A 97 3.53 -2.08 18.10
CA VAL A 97 2.62 -3.02 17.44
C VAL A 97 2.54 -2.73 15.95
N TYR A 98 1.95 -3.66 15.21
CA TYR A 98 1.58 -3.47 13.81
C TYR A 98 0.10 -3.10 13.74
N ALA A 99 -0.22 -2.02 13.05
CA ALA A 99 -1.58 -1.60 12.76
C ALA A 99 -1.75 -1.45 11.24
N GLY A 100 -2.88 -1.91 10.70
CA GLY A 100 -3.12 -1.82 9.27
C GLY A 100 -4.43 -2.44 8.82
N LEU A 101 -4.54 -2.64 7.51
CA LEU A 101 -5.69 -3.28 6.89
C LEU A 101 -5.65 -4.79 7.09
N ALA A 102 -6.83 -5.38 7.27
CA ALA A 102 -7.03 -6.81 7.39
C ALA A 102 -7.96 -7.28 6.26
N ASN A 103 -7.52 -8.30 5.52
CA ASN A 103 -8.28 -8.92 4.45
C ASN A 103 -8.14 -10.44 4.55
N CYS A 104 -9.26 -11.17 4.53
CA CYS A 104 -9.26 -12.63 4.65
C CYS A 104 -10.47 -13.22 3.92
N SER A 105 -10.26 -14.19 3.03
CA SER A 105 -11.34 -14.91 2.35
C SER A 105 -11.99 -15.98 3.21
N HIS A 106 -11.35 -16.36 4.32
CA HIS A 106 -11.67 -17.52 5.16
C HIS A 106 -11.47 -18.89 4.49
N ILE A 107 -11.15 -18.93 3.19
CA ILE A 107 -10.95 -20.15 2.41
C ILE A 107 -9.52 -20.19 1.89
N THR A 108 -8.79 -21.25 2.24
CA THR A 108 -7.42 -21.49 1.79
C THR A 108 -7.34 -21.46 0.25
N GLY A 109 -6.39 -20.70 -0.29
CA GLY A 109 -6.15 -20.62 -1.74
C GLY A 109 -7.15 -19.76 -2.52
N THR A 110 -8.13 -19.13 -1.86
CA THR A 110 -9.08 -18.21 -2.51
C THR A 110 -8.80 -16.78 -2.08
N LEU A 111 -8.76 -15.84 -3.04
CA LEU A 111 -8.55 -14.41 -2.78
C LEU A 111 -9.86 -13.72 -2.41
N ASN A 112 -9.81 -12.75 -1.49
CA ASN A 112 -10.92 -11.84 -1.19
C ASN A 112 -10.64 -10.47 -1.81
N ASP A 113 -11.60 -9.91 -2.53
CA ASP A 113 -11.52 -8.63 -3.27
C ASP A 113 -12.04 -7.43 -2.46
N GLY A 114 -11.71 -7.39 -1.15
CA GLY A 114 -12.10 -6.28 -0.28
C GLY A 114 -11.57 -4.92 -0.73
N VAL A 115 -12.45 -3.91 -0.80
CA VAL A 115 -12.13 -2.54 -1.22
C VAL A 115 -12.19 -1.58 -0.02
N PHE A 116 -11.07 -0.90 0.23
CA PHE A 116 -10.89 0.05 1.31
C PHE A 116 -10.90 1.49 0.80
N ASP A 117 -11.46 2.41 1.59
CA ASP A 117 -11.45 3.84 1.30
C ASP A 117 -11.43 4.65 2.61
N ASN A 118 -11.06 5.93 2.54
CA ASN A 118 -11.00 6.89 3.65
C ASN A 118 -10.16 6.39 4.83
N ILE A 119 -9.00 5.80 4.56
CA ILE A 119 -8.11 5.22 5.58
C ILE A 119 -7.44 6.33 6.39
N ARG A 120 -7.54 6.25 7.72
CA ARG A 120 -6.87 7.14 8.68
C ARG A 120 -6.22 6.32 9.78
N ILE A 121 -5.00 6.69 10.15
CA ILE A 121 -4.26 6.09 11.27
C ILE A 121 -3.82 7.23 12.17
N ASN A 122 -4.32 7.24 13.41
CA ASN A 122 -4.08 8.31 14.38
C ASN A 122 -3.09 7.83 15.45
N GLY A 123 -1.92 7.38 15.02
CA GLY A 123 -0.84 6.93 15.89
C GLY A 123 0.51 7.43 15.39
N VAL A 124 1.52 7.41 16.27
CA VAL A 124 2.90 7.65 15.86
C VAL A 124 3.39 6.36 15.20
N ALA A 125 3.46 6.34 13.88
CA ALA A 125 4.23 5.31 13.20
C ALA A 125 5.67 5.44 13.70
N LEU A 126 6.23 4.34 14.23
CA LEU A 126 7.68 4.26 14.32
C LEU A 126 8.21 4.57 12.93
N ALA A 127 9.17 5.49 12.84
CA ALA A 127 9.74 5.89 11.57
C ALA A 127 10.05 4.62 10.79
N VAL A 128 9.26 4.36 9.76
CA VAL A 128 9.64 3.36 8.80
C VAL A 128 10.85 4.01 8.14
N ASN A 129 12.03 3.41 8.23
CA ASN A 129 13.10 3.71 7.28
C ASN A 129 12.68 3.19 5.90
N GLN A 130 11.49 3.58 5.44
CA GLN A 130 11.15 3.62 4.05
C GLN A 130 11.59 5.00 3.63
N ALA A 131 12.85 5.09 3.21
CA ALA A 131 13.10 5.94 2.07
C ALA A 131 12.00 5.58 1.07
N GLN A 132 11.00 6.43 0.89
CA GLN A 132 10.12 6.30 -0.25
C GLN A 132 11.05 6.53 -1.44
N GLN A 133 11.45 5.41 -2.04
CA GLN A 133 12.55 5.32 -3.00
C GLN A 133 12.02 5.73 -4.37
N ASP A 134 11.70 7.02 -4.52
CA ASP A 134 11.23 7.55 -5.81
C ASP A 134 12.36 7.45 -6.84
N VAL A 135 12.23 6.47 -7.74
CA VAL A 135 13.03 6.40 -8.96
C VAL A 135 12.47 7.43 -9.92
N VAL A 136 13.04 8.63 -9.90
CA VAL A 136 12.63 9.73 -10.78
C VAL A 136 13.48 9.73 -12.04
N LEU A 137 12.85 9.54 -13.20
CA LEU A 137 13.42 9.88 -14.51
C LEU A 137 12.86 11.24 -14.94
N GLN A 138 13.72 12.24 -15.03
CA GLN A 138 13.36 13.58 -15.50
C GLN A 138 14.19 13.94 -16.71
N VAL A 139 13.56 14.57 -17.70
CA VAL A 139 14.23 15.07 -18.89
C VAL A 139 13.96 16.58 -18.99
N TYR A 140 15.01 17.40 -19.00
CA TYR A 140 14.88 18.86 -19.05
C TYR A 140 16.07 19.55 -19.74
N PRO A 141 15.90 20.76 -20.26
CA PRO A 141 14.61 21.37 -20.56
C PRO A 141 13.92 20.63 -21.71
N ASN A 142 12.58 20.61 -21.72
CA ASN A 142 11.79 20.16 -22.86
C ASN A 142 10.87 21.32 -23.31
N PRO A 143 11.07 21.92 -24.50
CA PRO A 143 12.06 21.57 -25.52
C PRO A 143 13.51 21.91 -25.14
N ALA A 144 14.48 21.09 -25.57
CA ALA A 144 15.91 21.35 -25.35
C ALA A 144 16.50 22.24 -26.45
N GLY A 145 17.31 23.22 -26.04
CA GLY A 145 18.03 24.10 -26.97
C GLY A 145 19.37 23.51 -27.42
N GLN A 146 20.38 23.57 -26.55
CA GLN A 146 21.72 23.04 -26.82
C GLN A 146 21.99 21.76 -26.05
N THR A 147 21.53 21.69 -24.80
CA THR A 147 21.76 20.57 -23.90
C THR A 147 20.44 20.00 -23.42
N LEU A 148 20.35 18.68 -23.40
CA LEU A 148 19.30 17.90 -22.76
C LEU A 148 19.89 17.22 -21.52
N HIS A 149 19.26 17.39 -20.37
CA HIS A 149 19.61 16.72 -19.12
C HIS A 149 18.66 15.55 -18.90
N ILE A 150 19.22 14.38 -18.65
CA ILE A 150 18.50 13.22 -18.12
C ILE A 150 18.91 13.07 -16.66
N ARG A 151 17.95 13.29 -15.76
CA ARG A 151 18.13 13.10 -14.33
C ARG A 151 17.54 11.77 -13.92
N PHE A 152 18.37 10.94 -13.29
CA PHE A 152 17.97 9.70 -12.66
C PHE A 152 18.30 9.77 -11.17
N ARG A 153 17.31 9.61 -10.31
CA ARG A 153 17.53 9.51 -8.86
C ARG A 153 17.39 8.06 -8.44
N GLU A 154 18.50 7.45 -8.01
CA GLU A 154 18.49 6.15 -7.36
C GLU A 154 18.85 6.29 -5.88
N PRO A 155 18.09 5.69 -4.96
CA PRO A 155 18.33 5.84 -3.54
C PRO A 155 19.58 5.11 -2.99
N ASN A 156 20.04 4.04 -3.62
CA ASN A 156 21.06 3.14 -3.02
C ASN A 156 22.42 3.13 -3.71
N ASN A 157 22.60 3.91 -4.79
CA ASN A 157 23.89 4.02 -5.50
C ASN A 157 24.46 2.69 -6.03
N SER A 158 23.66 1.61 -6.05
CA SER A 158 24.13 0.25 -6.22
C SER A 158 23.62 -0.41 -7.49
N THR A 159 22.60 0.16 -8.14
CA THR A 159 22.08 -0.38 -9.40
C THR A 159 22.85 0.19 -10.58
N THR A 160 23.10 -0.66 -11.58
CA THR A 160 23.54 -0.18 -12.90
C THR A 160 22.30 0.02 -13.75
N VAL A 161 22.09 1.23 -14.25
CA VAL A 161 20.96 1.57 -15.11
C VAL A 161 21.44 1.66 -16.54
N SER A 162 20.84 0.85 -17.41
CA SER A 162 21.02 0.93 -18.86
C SER A 162 19.99 1.90 -19.43
N ALA A 163 20.45 2.95 -20.10
CA ALA A 163 19.59 3.87 -20.84
C ALA A 163 19.91 3.79 -22.33
N ARG A 164 18.86 3.79 -23.15
CA ARG A 164 18.94 3.76 -24.61
C ARG A 164 18.19 4.95 -25.18
N ILE A 165 18.84 5.68 -26.07
CA ILE A 165 18.23 6.73 -26.88
C ILE A 165 17.93 6.10 -28.24
N LEU A 166 16.66 6.11 -28.64
CA LEU A 166 16.19 5.52 -29.90
C LEU A 166 15.70 6.62 -30.83
N ARG A 167 16.00 6.53 -32.12
CA ARG A 167 15.34 7.38 -33.14
C ARG A 167 13.85 7.08 -33.19
N SER A 168 13.10 7.91 -33.90
CA SER A 168 11.67 7.70 -34.16
C SER A 168 11.36 6.40 -34.91
N ASP A 169 12.34 5.83 -35.64
CA ASP A 169 12.26 4.52 -36.30
C ASP A 169 12.58 3.33 -35.37
N GLY A 170 12.85 3.58 -34.09
CA GLY A 170 13.20 2.56 -33.09
C GLY A 170 14.67 2.13 -33.10
N GLN A 171 15.50 2.61 -34.02
CA GLN A 171 16.92 2.27 -34.06
C GLN A 171 17.69 3.00 -32.94
N PRO A 172 18.59 2.30 -32.21
CA PRO A 172 19.38 2.93 -31.16
C PRO A 172 20.36 3.96 -31.72
N VAL A 173 20.29 5.18 -31.20
CA VAL A 173 21.29 6.23 -31.41
C VAL A 173 22.44 6.06 -30.43
N ARG A 174 22.11 5.73 -29.18
CA ARG A 174 23.10 5.59 -28.10
C ARG A 174 22.61 4.64 -27.04
N GLU A 175 23.52 3.85 -26.50
CA GLU A 175 23.32 3.06 -25.29
C GLU A 175 24.39 3.44 -24.29
N THR A 176 23.99 3.58 -23.04
CA THR A 176 24.90 3.96 -21.96
C THR A 176 24.47 3.28 -20.68
N GLN A 177 25.46 2.88 -19.90
CA GLN A 177 25.26 2.35 -18.57
C GLN A 177 25.77 3.35 -17.56
N TRP A 178 24.98 3.53 -16.53
CA TRP A 178 25.26 4.46 -15.46
C TRP A 178 25.20 3.72 -14.14
N LYS A 179 26.21 3.89 -13.29
CA LYS A 179 26.09 3.48 -11.89
C LYS A 179 25.21 4.49 -11.17
N GLY A 180 24.34 4.01 -10.27
CA GLY A 180 23.59 4.86 -9.37
C GLY A 180 24.48 5.92 -8.70
N GLY A 181 23.95 7.13 -8.54
CA GLY A 181 24.62 8.25 -7.84
C GLY A 181 24.90 9.49 -8.64
N GLN A 182 25.11 9.33 -9.94
CA GLN A 182 25.21 10.47 -10.83
C GLN A 182 23.79 10.79 -11.33
N THR A 183 23.31 11.97 -10.92
CA THR A 183 21.90 12.37 -11.03
C THR A 183 21.62 13.31 -12.19
N ASP A 184 22.61 13.60 -13.03
CA ASP A 184 22.48 14.51 -14.15
C ASP A 184 23.41 14.10 -15.29
N TYR A 185 22.82 13.73 -16.43
CA TYR A 185 23.53 13.41 -17.66
C TYR A 185 23.19 14.44 -18.72
N ALA A 186 24.18 15.24 -19.09
CA ALA A 186 24.10 16.21 -20.17
C ALA A 186 24.36 15.54 -21.51
N LEU A 187 23.45 15.75 -22.46
CA LEU A 187 23.57 15.35 -23.85
C LEU A 187 23.56 16.59 -24.73
N ASN A 188 24.51 16.70 -25.64
CA ASN A 188 24.50 17.75 -26.64
C ASN A 188 23.44 17.41 -27.68
N VAL A 189 22.51 18.34 -27.94
CA VAL A 189 21.43 18.13 -28.91
C VAL A 189 21.98 17.90 -30.33
N GLN A 190 23.19 18.38 -30.61
CA GLN A 190 23.87 18.14 -31.90
C GLN A 190 24.33 16.69 -32.09
N ASP A 191 24.51 15.93 -30.99
CA ASP A 191 24.95 14.53 -31.02
C ASP A 191 23.77 13.56 -31.23
N VAL A 192 22.53 14.07 -31.15
CA VAL A 192 21.30 13.31 -31.44
C VAL A 192 20.76 13.73 -32.80
N ALA A 193 20.40 12.75 -33.64
CA ALA A 193 19.97 13.00 -35.02
C ALA A 193 18.81 14.02 -35.10
N PRO A 194 18.68 14.84 -36.16
CA PRO A 194 17.57 15.78 -36.29
C PRO A 194 16.20 15.07 -36.24
N GLY A 195 15.22 15.64 -35.53
CA GLY A 195 13.82 15.17 -35.54
C GLY A 195 13.31 14.45 -34.28
N PHE A 196 13.97 14.57 -33.14
CA PHE A 196 13.43 14.09 -31.86
C PHE A 196 12.33 15.02 -31.32
N ILE A 197 11.13 14.48 -31.10
CA ILE A 197 10.07 15.12 -30.31
C ILE A 197 9.90 14.29 -29.04
N PHE A 198 10.14 14.88 -27.87
CA PHE A 198 9.78 14.27 -26.59
C PHE A 198 8.28 14.42 -26.38
N ASN A 199 7.51 13.38 -26.70
CA ASN A 199 6.10 13.34 -26.37
C ASN A 199 5.94 12.88 -24.91
N PRO A 200 5.45 13.73 -23.98
CA PRO A 200 5.23 13.32 -22.58
C PRO A 200 4.11 12.28 -22.44
N GLU A 201 3.37 11.97 -23.51
CA GLU A 201 2.30 10.99 -23.48
C GLU A 201 2.80 9.56 -23.70
N ARG A 202 3.41 8.99 -22.65
CA ARG A 202 3.22 7.60 -22.21
C ARG A 202 4.06 7.34 -20.95
N ALA A 203 3.60 7.85 -19.82
CA ALA A 203 3.61 7.01 -18.63
C ALA A 203 2.55 5.93 -18.87
N THR A 204 2.91 4.84 -19.55
CA THR A 204 2.11 3.63 -19.42
C THR A 204 2.29 3.18 -17.98
N ASN A 205 1.29 3.45 -17.15
CA ASN A 205 1.02 2.59 -16.01
C ASN A 205 0.97 1.17 -16.56
N ALA A 206 2.07 0.43 -16.40
CA ALA A 206 2.02 -1.00 -16.43
C ALA A 206 1.09 -1.40 -15.27
N PHE A 207 -0.17 -1.63 -15.62
CA PHE A 207 -0.95 -2.65 -14.96
C PHE A 207 -0.04 -3.87 -14.82
N HIS A 208 0.29 -4.23 -13.59
CA HIS A 208 0.73 -5.58 -13.29
C HIS A 208 -0.53 -6.45 -13.19
N PRO A 209 -0.75 -7.40 -14.12
CA PRO A 209 -1.53 -8.57 -13.80
C PRO A 209 -0.69 -9.47 -12.88
N PHE A 210 -1.40 -10.09 -11.94
CA PHE A 210 -0.94 -11.14 -11.04
C PHE A 210 -0.21 -12.27 -11.79
N HIS A 211 0.86 -12.79 -11.16
CA HIS A 211 1.19 -14.20 -11.11
C HIS A 211 1.74 -14.52 -9.71
#